data_AF-A0A449D7S6-F1
#
_entry.id   AF-A0A449D7S6-F1
#
_cell.length_a   1.000
_cell.length_b   1.000
_cell.length_c   1.000
_cell.angle_alpha   90.00
_cell.angle_beta   90.00
_cell.angle_gamma   90.00
#
_symmetry.space_group_name_H-M   'P 1'
#
loop_
_entity.id
_entity.type
_entity.pdbx_description
1 polymer ?
#
loop_
_entity_poly.entity_id
_entity_poly.type
_entity_poly.pdbx_seq_one_letter_code
_entity_poly.pdbx_strand_id
1 'polypeptide(L)'
;MSDPSPAQRVRNACDSIHDALNLAEHPPAPRGGQSGATSGSRPPMPVAILDAKLDLKQKLTSWALMIGEEGGFVIDCDDDTLSIAAWVYTKADWLSAHPAAEDFTEEIEECVNKLTSPYLTRAQMEFCGEHQGEKIYVRRGQATVELADGRVEQVKTLKAWSHSRMLDVVDTPKRVAEIITIVFGHPISGKTITTAYSDDHNPNRPHPSKILEPALEEGRRKFYKVSDVMDRFGMLPGVTEESAVS
;
A
#
# COMPACT_ATOMS: atom_id res chain seq x y z
N MET A 1 6.25 -1.94 -21.43
CA MET A 1 4.84 -2.27 -21.70
C MET A 1 4.18 -0.96 -22.09
N SER A 2 3.49 -0.90 -23.23
CA SER A 2 2.82 0.33 -23.65
C SER A 2 1.65 0.62 -22.72
N ASP A 3 1.43 1.89 -22.39
CA ASP A 3 0.27 2.29 -21.59
C ASP A 3 -1.03 1.91 -22.31
N PRO A 4 -2.04 1.40 -21.57
CA PRO A 4 -3.32 1.07 -22.16
C PRO A 4 -3.98 2.33 -22.75
N SER A 5 -4.71 2.16 -23.86
CA SER A 5 -5.48 3.27 -24.42
C SER A 5 -6.50 3.79 -23.39
N PRO A 6 -6.91 5.07 -23.47
CA PRO A 6 -7.91 5.64 -22.55
C PRO A 6 -9.19 4.79 -22.43
N ALA A 7 -9.75 4.32 -23.54
CA ALA A 7 -10.91 3.43 -23.54
C ALA A 7 -10.62 2.08 -22.87
N GLN A 8 -9.41 1.55 -23.03
CA GLN A 8 -9.02 0.32 -22.35
C GLN A 8 -8.89 0.52 -20.84
N ARG A 9 -8.46 1.71 -20.37
CA ARG A 9 -8.44 2.03 -18.93
C ARG A 9 -9.85 1.99 -18.32
N VAL A 10 -10.83 2.59 -18.98
CA VAL A 10 -12.24 2.53 -18.57
C VAL A 10 -12.74 1.08 -18.51
N ARG A 11 -12.49 0.29 -19.55
CA ARG A 11 -12.85 -1.14 -19.58
C ARG A 11 -12.21 -1.92 -18.44
N ASN A 12 -10.91 -1.72 -18.20
CA ASN A 12 -10.18 -2.37 -17.11
C ASN A 12 -10.75 -1.99 -15.73
N ALA A 13 -11.18 -0.73 -15.54
CA ALA A 13 -11.82 -0.28 -14.32
C ALA A 13 -13.15 -1.02 -14.10
N CYS A 14 -13.98 -1.14 -15.13
CA CYS A 14 -15.22 -1.92 -15.11
C CYS A 14 -14.97 -3.42 -14.84
N ASP A 15 -13.96 -4.03 -15.48
CA ASP A 15 -13.60 -5.45 -15.24
C ASP A 15 -13.16 -5.66 -13.78
N SER A 16 -12.39 -4.72 -13.23
CA SER A 16 -11.91 -4.77 -11.84
C SER A 16 -13.04 -4.73 -10.81
N ILE A 17 -14.20 -4.13 -11.15
CA ILE A 17 -15.40 -4.13 -10.29
C ILE A 17 -15.93 -5.56 -10.10
N HIS A 18 -15.97 -6.34 -11.19
CA HIS A 18 -16.44 -7.73 -11.12
C HIS A 18 -15.54 -8.57 -10.21
N ASP A 19 -14.22 -8.48 -10.40
CA ASP A 19 -13.25 -9.19 -9.57
C ASP A 19 -13.32 -8.77 -8.10
N ALA A 20 -13.47 -7.47 -7.82
CA ALA A 20 -13.56 -6.93 -6.47
C ALA A 20 -14.84 -7.38 -5.75
N LEU A 21 -15.98 -7.34 -6.43
CA LEU A 21 -17.25 -7.81 -5.87
C LEU A 21 -17.23 -9.32 -5.64
N ASN A 22 -16.68 -10.09 -6.58
CA ASN A 22 -16.51 -11.53 -6.41
C ASN A 22 -15.58 -11.84 -5.23
N LEU A 23 -14.49 -11.10 -5.03
CA LEU A 23 -13.62 -11.27 -3.86
C LEU A 23 -14.32 -10.92 -2.54
N ALA A 24 -15.08 -9.81 -2.52
CA ALA A 24 -15.84 -9.39 -1.34
C ALA A 24 -16.94 -10.39 -0.98
N GLU A 25 -17.60 -10.96 -1.99
CA GLU A 25 -18.60 -12.01 -1.83
C GLU A 25 -17.98 -13.38 -1.63
N HIS A 26 -16.72 -13.60 -1.99
CA HIS A 26 -16.00 -14.87 -1.87
C HIS A 26 -14.61 -14.70 -1.25
N PRO A 27 -14.53 -14.21 0.00
CA PRO A 27 -13.24 -13.97 0.63
C PRO A 27 -12.47 -15.28 0.82
N PRO A 28 -11.15 -15.26 0.62
CA PRO A 28 -10.31 -16.43 0.84
C PRO A 28 -10.39 -16.86 2.31
N ALA A 29 -10.35 -18.18 2.54
CA ALA A 29 -10.42 -18.74 3.89
C ALA A 29 -9.29 -18.17 4.77
N PRO A 30 -9.57 -17.81 6.05
CA PRO A 30 -8.54 -17.33 6.96
C PRO A 30 -7.44 -18.39 7.12
N ARG A 31 -6.20 -18.05 6.75
CA ARG A 31 -5.04 -18.92 6.96
C ARG A 31 -4.68 -18.92 8.45
N GLY A 32 -5.36 -19.76 9.23
CA GLY A 32 -5.09 -19.88 10.67
C GLY A 32 -6.23 -20.53 11.43
N GLY A 33 -6.55 -21.78 11.14
CA GLY A 33 -7.50 -22.56 11.92
C GLY A 33 -7.34 -24.04 11.60
N GLN A 34 -6.94 -24.82 12.60
CA GLN A 34 -6.85 -26.28 12.55
C GLN A 34 -8.12 -26.92 12.00
N SER A 35 -7.91 -28.03 11.29
CA SER A 35 -8.88 -29.00 10.84
C SER A 35 -10.02 -29.21 11.83
N GLY A 36 -11.24 -28.93 11.38
CA GLY A 36 -12.46 -29.18 12.13
C GLY A 36 -13.64 -28.82 11.26
N ALA A 37 -14.08 -29.75 10.42
CA ALA A 37 -15.29 -29.63 9.63
C ALA A 37 -16.49 -29.37 10.54
N THR A 38 -16.96 -28.13 10.55
CA THR A 38 -18.35 -27.79 10.80
C THR A 38 -18.74 -26.77 9.75
N SER A 39 -19.89 -26.96 9.11
CA SER A 39 -20.51 -26.00 8.19
C SER A 39 -20.93 -24.74 8.97
N GLY A 40 -19.94 -24.02 9.49
CA GLY A 40 -20.09 -22.81 10.27
C GLY A 40 -20.48 -21.67 9.34
N SER A 41 -21.57 -21.00 9.70
CA SER A 41 -22.02 -19.73 9.13
C SER A 41 -20.83 -18.89 8.71
N ARG A 42 -20.81 -18.47 7.44
CA ARG A 42 -19.79 -17.57 6.93
C ARG A 42 -19.69 -16.37 7.87
N PRO A 43 -18.48 -15.93 8.25
CA PRO A 43 -18.34 -14.73 9.05
C PRO A 43 -19.09 -13.56 8.38
N PRO A 44 -19.81 -12.73 9.15
CA PRO A 44 -20.54 -11.61 8.59
C PRO A 44 -19.59 -10.71 7.80
N MET A 45 -20.08 -10.19 6.67
CA MET A 45 -19.32 -9.27 5.83
C MET A 45 -18.91 -8.05 6.67
N PRO A 46 -17.64 -7.61 6.63
CA PRO A 46 -17.20 -6.43 7.36
C PRO A 46 -18.04 -5.21 6.95
N VAL A 47 -18.40 -4.35 7.90
CA VAL A 47 -19.20 -3.13 7.64
C VAL A 47 -18.53 -2.25 6.59
N ALA A 48 -17.21 -2.08 6.65
CA ALA A 48 -16.45 -1.33 5.66
C ALA A 48 -16.61 -1.86 4.21
N ILE A 49 -16.81 -3.17 4.03
CA ILE A 49 -17.07 -3.75 2.70
C ILE A 49 -18.51 -3.43 2.26
N LEU A 50 -19.48 -3.45 3.17
CA LEU A 50 -20.87 -3.07 2.86
C LEU A 50 -20.93 -1.61 2.43
N ASP A 51 -20.26 -0.72 3.16
CA ASP A 51 -20.18 0.70 2.85
C ASP A 51 -19.50 0.92 1.49
N ALA A 52 -18.41 0.21 1.20
CA ALA A 52 -17.73 0.26 -0.09
C ALA A 52 -18.60 -0.25 -1.26
N LYS A 53 -19.44 -1.29 -1.05
CA LYS A 53 -20.41 -1.76 -2.06
C LYS A 53 -21.46 -0.70 -2.36
N LEU A 54 -21.95 -0.01 -1.33
CA LEU A 54 -22.96 1.06 -1.47
C LEU A 54 -22.38 2.27 -2.20
N ASP A 55 -21.19 2.73 -1.80
CA ASP A 55 -20.46 3.83 -2.44
C ASP A 55 -20.20 3.54 -3.93
N LEU A 56 -19.72 2.32 -4.24
CA LEU A 56 -19.52 1.89 -5.62
C LEU A 56 -20.81 1.94 -6.44
N LYS A 57 -21.93 1.43 -5.91
CA LYS A 57 -23.22 1.48 -6.61
C LYS A 57 -23.62 2.93 -6.87
N GLN A 58 -23.53 3.80 -5.87
CA GLN A 58 -23.93 5.20 -5.99
C GLN A 58 -23.10 5.94 -7.04
N LYS A 59 -21.77 5.78 -7.02
CA LYS A 59 -20.87 6.37 -8.02
C LYS A 59 -21.18 5.85 -9.42
N LEU A 60 -21.30 4.53 -9.60
CA LEU A 60 -21.66 3.94 -10.91
C LEU A 60 -23.00 4.44 -11.45
N THR A 61 -24.03 4.54 -10.60
CA THR A 61 -25.32 5.11 -11.00
C THR A 61 -25.17 6.56 -11.44
N SER A 62 -24.40 7.38 -10.69
CA SER A 62 -24.12 8.77 -11.05
C SER A 62 -23.43 8.88 -12.41
N TRP A 63 -22.40 8.06 -12.65
CA TRP A 63 -21.70 8.01 -13.93
C TRP A 63 -22.58 7.53 -15.07
N ALA A 64 -23.42 6.52 -14.84
CA ALA A 64 -24.34 6.03 -15.86
C ALA A 64 -25.36 7.10 -16.27
N LEU A 65 -25.88 7.85 -15.30
CA LEU A 65 -26.77 8.99 -15.55
C LEU A 65 -26.08 10.07 -16.38
N MET A 66 -24.86 10.50 -16.00
CA MET A 66 -24.10 11.49 -16.78
C MET A 66 -23.85 11.01 -18.21
N ILE A 67 -23.39 9.77 -18.40
CA ILE A 67 -23.16 9.20 -19.74
C ILE A 67 -24.46 9.17 -20.54
N GLY A 68 -25.59 8.81 -19.92
CA GLY A 68 -26.90 8.80 -20.56
C GLY A 68 -27.35 10.19 -21.00
N GLU A 69 -27.24 11.18 -20.12
CA GLU A 69 -27.67 12.56 -20.35
C GLU A 69 -26.79 13.28 -21.37
N GLU A 70 -25.47 13.26 -21.19
CA GLU A 70 -24.53 14.00 -22.04
C GLU A 70 -24.21 13.25 -23.34
N GLY A 71 -24.16 11.92 -23.29
CA GLY A 71 -23.91 11.07 -24.46
C GLY A 71 -25.15 10.82 -25.31
N GLY A 72 -26.35 11.17 -24.81
CA GLY A 72 -27.62 10.90 -25.48
C GLY A 72 -27.95 9.41 -25.58
N PHE A 73 -27.46 8.60 -24.63
CA PHE A 73 -27.68 7.17 -24.58
C PHE A 73 -28.88 6.84 -23.69
N VAL A 74 -29.70 5.87 -24.11
CA VAL A 74 -30.72 5.29 -23.24
C VAL A 74 -30.04 4.31 -22.29
N ILE A 75 -30.28 4.46 -20.99
CA ILE A 75 -29.84 3.51 -19.96
C ILE A 75 -30.77 2.31 -20.00
N ASP A 76 -30.26 1.16 -20.45
CA ASP A 76 -31.01 -0.08 -20.69
C ASP A 76 -30.44 -1.27 -19.90
N CYS A 77 -29.95 -1.00 -18.70
CA CYS A 77 -29.46 -2.01 -17.76
C CYS A 77 -30.35 -2.13 -16.51
N ASP A 78 -30.23 -3.24 -15.80
CA ASP A 78 -30.89 -3.44 -14.52
C ASP A 78 -30.27 -2.56 -13.41
N ASP A 79 -31.03 -2.25 -12.35
CA ASP A 79 -30.58 -1.46 -11.19
C ASP A 79 -29.72 -2.28 -10.20
N ASP A 80 -28.65 -2.87 -10.73
CA ASP A 80 -27.62 -3.55 -9.95
C ASP A 80 -26.22 -3.16 -10.41
N THR A 81 -25.25 -3.26 -9.50
CA THR A 81 -23.88 -2.76 -9.69
C THR A 81 -23.19 -3.38 -10.91
N LEU A 82 -23.38 -4.66 -11.17
CA LEU A 82 -22.71 -5.36 -12.27
C LEU A 82 -23.34 -5.02 -13.62
N SER A 83 -24.68 -4.95 -13.68
CA SER A 83 -25.39 -4.55 -14.89
C SER A 83 -25.06 -3.11 -15.29
N ILE A 84 -24.99 -2.19 -14.32
CA ILE A 84 -24.58 -0.80 -14.58
C ILE A 84 -23.12 -0.75 -15.05
N ALA A 85 -22.19 -1.47 -14.39
CA ALA A 85 -20.79 -1.51 -14.81
C ALA A 85 -20.63 -2.08 -16.24
N ALA A 86 -21.38 -3.13 -16.57
CA ALA A 86 -21.38 -3.71 -17.92
C ALA A 86 -21.93 -2.73 -18.96
N TRP A 87 -22.96 -1.96 -18.62
CA TRP A 87 -23.48 -0.92 -19.50
C TRP A 87 -22.44 0.18 -19.76
N VAL A 88 -21.80 0.70 -18.70
CA VAL A 88 -20.72 1.70 -18.80
C VAL A 88 -19.55 1.17 -19.63
N TYR A 89 -19.19 -0.11 -19.48
CA TYR A 89 -18.17 -0.78 -20.29
C TYR A 89 -18.45 -0.63 -21.80
N THR A 90 -19.70 -0.77 -22.23
CA THR A 90 -20.07 -0.61 -23.66
C THR A 90 -19.92 0.83 -24.16
N LYS A 91 -19.88 1.81 -23.26
CA LYS A 91 -19.71 3.25 -23.57
C LYS A 91 -18.28 3.73 -23.37
N ALA A 92 -17.34 2.84 -23.09
CA ALA A 92 -15.96 3.18 -22.75
C ALA A 92 -15.27 4.07 -23.80
N ASP A 93 -15.54 3.89 -25.10
CA ASP A 93 -14.94 4.72 -26.14
C ASP A 93 -15.42 6.18 -26.03
N TRP A 94 -16.71 6.40 -25.78
CA TRP A 94 -17.26 7.74 -25.56
C TRP A 94 -16.70 8.36 -24.28
N LEU A 95 -16.76 7.62 -23.15
CA LEU A 95 -16.28 8.12 -21.87
C LEU A 95 -14.80 8.47 -21.93
N SER A 96 -14.00 7.71 -22.67
CA SER A 96 -12.56 7.96 -22.80
C SER A 96 -12.18 9.25 -23.54
N ALA A 97 -13.11 9.80 -24.32
CA ALA A 97 -12.95 11.10 -24.97
C ALA A 97 -13.54 12.25 -24.13
N HIS A 98 -14.26 11.92 -23.05
CA HIS A 98 -14.86 12.90 -22.15
C HIS A 98 -13.79 13.52 -21.22
N PRO A 99 -13.85 14.83 -20.91
CA PRO A 99 -12.88 15.48 -20.03
C PRO A 99 -12.78 14.84 -18.63
N ALA A 100 -13.88 14.26 -18.14
CA ALA A 100 -13.96 13.63 -16.82
C ALA A 100 -13.62 12.12 -16.82
N ALA A 101 -13.01 11.59 -17.88
CA ALA A 101 -12.66 10.16 -17.96
C ALA A 101 -11.71 9.72 -16.84
N GLU A 102 -10.79 10.60 -16.45
CA GLU A 102 -9.81 10.34 -15.40
C GLU A 102 -10.49 10.24 -14.03
N ASP A 103 -11.37 11.19 -13.71
CA ASP A 103 -12.18 11.19 -12.49
C ASP A 103 -12.97 9.88 -12.33
N PHE A 104 -13.59 9.38 -13.42
CA PHE A 104 -14.26 8.08 -13.41
C PHE A 104 -13.30 6.96 -13.00
N THR A 105 -12.14 6.87 -13.64
CA THR A 105 -11.19 5.80 -13.32
C THR A 105 -10.67 5.89 -11.90
N GLU A 106 -10.37 7.09 -11.40
CA GLU A 106 -9.90 7.30 -10.04
C GLU A 106 -10.96 6.92 -9.00
N GLU A 107 -12.20 7.35 -9.19
CA GLU A 107 -13.30 7.05 -8.27
C GLU A 107 -13.62 5.55 -8.21
N ILE A 108 -13.61 4.86 -9.35
CA ILE A 108 -13.86 3.42 -9.41
C ILE A 108 -12.69 2.65 -8.80
N GLU A 109 -11.45 3.04 -9.09
CA GLU A 109 -10.26 2.44 -8.47
C GLU A 109 -10.28 2.60 -6.95
N GLU A 110 -10.69 3.75 -6.43
CA GLU A 110 -10.86 3.99 -5.00
C GLU A 110 -11.84 2.98 -4.38
N CYS A 111 -13.03 2.81 -4.96
CA CYS A 111 -14.03 1.86 -4.48
C CYS A 111 -13.54 0.40 -4.58
N VAL A 112 -12.92 0.02 -5.69
CA VAL A 112 -12.31 -1.31 -5.88
C VAL A 112 -11.23 -1.57 -4.83
N ASN A 113 -10.42 -0.57 -4.51
CA ASN A 113 -9.40 -0.68 -3.47
C ASN A 113 -10.04 -0.87 -2.10
N LYS A 114 -11.11 -0.13 -1.75
CA LYS A 114 -11.85 -0.34 -0.49
C LYS A 114 -12.46 -1.75 -0.39
N LEU A 115 -12.95 -2.31 -1.50
CA LEU A 115 -13.50 -3.67 -1.56
C LEU A 115 -12.44 -4.77 -1.44
N THR A 116 -11.22 -4.52 -1.93
CA THR A 116 -10.17 -5.55 -2.02
C THR A 116 -9.17 -5.50 -0.87
N SER A 117 -8.92 -4.32 -0.30
CA SER A 117 -7.87 -4.08 0.71
C SER A 117 -7.96 -4.99 1.93
N PRO A 118 -9.15 -5.26 2.52
CA PRO A 118 -9.25 -6.14 3.68
C PRO A 118 -8.81 -7.58 3.42
N TYR A 119 -8.69 -7.99 2.16
CA TYR A 119 -8.30 -9.34 1.75
C TYR A 119 -6.86 -9.43 1.22
N LEU A 120 -6.13 -8.32 1.16
CA LEU A 120 -4.75 -8.32 0.70
C LEU A 120 -3.85 -9.07 1.68
N THR A 121 -3.01 -9.95 1.15
CA THR A 121 -1.98 -10.61 1.97
C THR A 121 -0.85 -9.63 2.28
N ARG A 122 -0.11 -9.87 3.38
CA ARG A 122 1.06 -9.05 3.72
C ARG A 122 2.13 -9.00 2.61
N ALA A 123 2.19 -10.00 1.73
CA ALA A 123 3.09 -10.01 0.58
C ALA A 123 2.65 -9.06 -0.55
N GLN A 124 1.38 -8.68 -0.58
CA GLN A 124 0.80 -7.76 -1.56
C GLN A 124 0.73 -6.32 -1.04
N MET A 125 1.04 -6.13 0.23
CA MET A 125 1.07 -4.83 0.88
C MET A 125 2.51 -4.36 1.11
N GLU A 126 2.71 -3.05 1.04
CA GLU A 126 3.94 -2.35 1.33
C GLU A 126 3.75 -1.52 2.61
N PHE A 127 4.74 -1.54 3.50
CA PHE A 127 4.72 -0.66 4.67
C PHE A 127 4.94 0.78 4.22
N CYS A 128 4.06 1.70 4.62
CA CYS A 128 4.22 3.12 4.29
C CYS A 128 4.48 4.01 5.50
N GLY A 129 4.28 3.51 6.72
CA GLY A 129 4.61 4.26 7.93
C GLY A 129 3.79 3.87 9.14
N GLU A 130 3.84 4.71 10.16
CA GLU A 130 3.08 4.55 11.39
C GLU A 130 2.32 5.85 11.68
N HIS A 131 1.03 5.77 12.00
CA HIS A 131 0.24 6.93 12.42
C HIS A 131 -0.44 6.63 13.74
N GLN A 132 -0.23 7.49 14.74
CA GLN A 132 -0.77 7.31 16.10
C GLN A 132 -0.49 5.93 16.74
N GLY A 133 0.65 5.31 16.40
CA GLY A 133 1.01 3.98 16.92
C GLY A 133 0.57 2.81 16.03
N GLU A 134 -0.25 3.07 15.01
CA GLU A 134 -0.74 2.04 14.10
C GLU A 134 0.11 1.95 12.83
N LYS A 135 0.48 0.72 12.47
CA LYS A 135 1.24 0.46 11.25
C LYS A 135 0.32 0.54 10.05
N ILE A 136 0.68 1.41 9.11
CA ILE A 136 -0.05 1.59 7.86
C ILE A 136 0.63 0.75 6.78
N TYR A 137 -0.18 -0.08 6.14
CA TYR A 137 0.20 -0.87 4.98
C TYR A 137 -0.71 -0.48 3.83
N VAL A 138 -0.12 -0.33 2.65
CA VAL A 138 -0.82 0.07 1.43
C VAL A 138 -0.52 -0.90 0.32
N ARG A 139 -1.37 -0.96 -0.70
CA ARG A 139 -1.06 -1.76 -1.89
C ARG A 139 0.15 -1.16 -2.60
N ARG A 140 0.98 -2.00 -3.21
CA ARG A 140 2.07 -1.52 -4.08
C ARG A 140 1.50 -0.65 -5.20
N GLY A 141 1.97 0.59 -5.29
CA GLY A 141 1.52 1.59 -6.28
C GLY A 141 0.34 2.47 -5.83
N GLN A 142 -0.23 2.23 -4.65
CA GLN A 142 -1.28 3.10 -4.09
C GLN A 142 -0.71 4.50 -3.80
N ALA A 143 -1.38 5.53 -4.32
CA ALA A 143 -0.93 6.92 -4.19
C ALA A 143 -1.35 7.55 -2.86
N THR A 144 -2.56 7.26 -2.37
CA THR A 144 -3.15 7.84 -1.17
C THR A 144 -3.69 6.79 -0.22
N VAL A 145 -3.78 7.10 1.08
CA VAL A 145 -4.37 6.23 2.09
C VAL A 145 -5.21 7.05 3.07
N GLU A 146 -6.39 6.54 3.40
CA GLU A 146 -7.23 7.09 4.45
C GLU A 146 -6.75 6.57 5.82
N LEU A 147 -6.48 7.49 6.73
CA LEU A 147 -6.01 7.21 8.08
C LEU A 147 -7.19 6.94 9.02
N ALA A 148 -6.91 6.36 10.19
CA ALA A 148 -7.92 6.07 11.21
C ALA A 148 -8.67 7.34 11.72
N ASP A 149 -8.08 8.53 11.55
CA ASP A 149 -8.69 9.82 11.88
C ASP A 149 -9.53 10.42 10.73
N GLY A 150 -9.71 9.67 9.63
CA GLY A 150 -10.47 10.07 8.44
C GLY A 150 -9.71 10.98 7.48
N ARG A 151 -8.44 11.31 7.74
CA ARG A 151 -7.63 12.12 6.82
C ARG A 151 -7.08 11.27 5.69
N VAL A 152 -7.10 11.80 4.47
CA VAL A 152 -6.44 11.19 3.31
C VAL A 152 -5.04 11.79 3.17
N GLU A 153 -4.02 10.93 3.20
CA GLU A 153 -2.62 11.33 3.08
C GLU A 153 -1.96 10.69 1.86
N GLN A 154 -0.98 11.38 1.29
CA GLN A 154 -0.14 10.85 0.21
C GLN A 154 0.82 9.80 0.77
N VAL A 155 0.84 8.61 0.17
CA VAL A 155 1.72 7.49 0.56
C VAL A 155 3.19 7.90 0.50
N LYS A 156 3.57 8.71 -0.51
CA LYS A 156 4.93 9.26 -0.61
C LYS A 156 5.31 10.10 0.61
N THR A 157 4.40 10.94 1.08
CA THR A 157 4.60 11.81 2.24
C THR A 157 4.73 10.99 3.52
N LEU A 158 3.86 10.00 3.72
CA LEU A 158 3.92 9.10 4.87
C LEU A 158 5.24 8.30 4.91
N LYS A 159 5.68 7.78 3.75
CA LYS A 159 6.95 7.08 3.63
C LYS A 159 8.13 7.99 3.97
N ALA A 160 8.17 9.19 3.41
CA ALA A 160 9.25 10.15 3.68
C ALA A 160 9.33 10.51 5.17
N TRP A 161 8.17 10.80 5.79
CA TRP A 161 8.10 11.09 7.21
C TRP A 161 8.51 9.89 8.07
N SER A 162 8.05 8.69 7.73
CA SER A 162 8.41 7.46 8.43
C SER A 162 9.91 7.17 8.31
N HIS A 163 10.48 7.29 7.10
CA HIS A 163 11.91 7.12 6.87
C HIS A 163 12.72 8.09 7.74
N SER A 164 12.38 9.38 7.73
CA SER A 164 13.08 10.38 8.53
C SER A 164 13.06 10.05 10.02
N ARG A 165 11.92 9.62 10.58
CA ARG A 165 11.84 9.24 12.00
C ARG A 165 12.59 7.95 12.30
N MET A 166 12.57 6.99 11.39
CA MET A 166 13.18 5.68 11.61
C MET A 166 14.71 5.73 11.59
N LEU A 167 15.31 6.70 10.89
CA LEU A 167 16.76 6.93 10.91
C LEU A 167 17.30 7.25 12.32
N ASP A 168 16.50 7.92 13.15
CA ASP A 168 16.90 8.32 14.50
C ASP A 168 16.61 7.27 15.58
N VAL A 169 16.03 6.13 15.23
CA VAL A 169 15.73 5.07 16.20
C VAL A 169 17.02 4.43 16.69
N VAL A 170 17.15 4.33 18.02
CA VAL A 170 18.23 3.61 18.71
C VAL A 170 17.63 2.36 19.34
N ASP A 171 18.09 1.19 18.91
CA ASP A 171 17.58 -0.08 19.42
C ASP A 171 18.64 -1.20 19.31
N THR A 172 18.28 -2.39 19.78
CA THR A 172 19.05 -3.63 19.64
C THR A 172 19.34 -3.97 18.17
N PRO A 173 20.43 -4.70 17.87
CA PRO A 173 20.77 -5.10 16.50
C PRO A 173 19.64 -5.82 15.75
N LYS A 174 18.88 -6.67 16.47
CA LYS A 174 17.75 -7.39 15.88
C LYS A 174 16.68 -6.42 15.39
N ARG A 175 16.35 -5.41 16.20
CA ARG A 175 15.28 -4.47 15.91
C ARG A 175 15.69 -3.45 14.84
N VAL A 176 16.93 -2.96 14.91
CA VAL A 176 17.52 -2.11 13.87
C VAL A 176 17.52 -2.83 12.51
N ALA A 177 17.91 -4.11 12.46
CA ALA A 177 17.88 -4.89 11.23
C ALA A 177 16.47 -5.06 10.66
N GLU A 178 15.47 -5.29 11.52
CA GLU A 178 14.05 -5.32 11.12
C GLU A 178 13.61 -3.98 10.51
N ILE A 179 13.97 -2.85 11.12
CA ILE A 179 13.64 -1.51 10.60
C ILE A 179 14.29 -1.30 9.24
N ILE A 180 15.58 -1.58 9.09
CA ILE A 180 16.32 -1.44 7.83
C ILE A 180 15.71 -2.31 6.73
N THR A 181 15.29 -3.54 7.07
CA THR A 181 14.67 -4.45 6.10
C THR A 181 13.25 -4.02 5.71
N ILE A 182 12.42 -3.66 6.68
CA ILE A 182 10.99 -3.39 6.46
C ILE A 182 10.75 -1.99 5.90
N VAL A 183 11.45 -0.99 6.44
CA VAL A 183 11.24 0.42 6.10
C VAL A 183 12.08 0.82 4.90
N PHE A 184 13.37 0.46 4.91
CA PHE A 184 14.32 0.89 3.88
C PHE A 184 14.55 -0.16 2.79
N GLY A 185 13.96 -1.36 2.92
CA GLY A 185 14.05 -2.41 1.90
C GLY A 185 15.43 -3.06 1.78
N HIS A 186 16.35 -2.82 2.72
CA HIS A 186 17.71 -3.37 2.66
C HIS A 186 17.80 -4.65 3.51
N PRO A 187 18.04 -5.82 2.91
CA PRO A 187 18.11 -7.07 3.66
C PRO A 187 19.38 -7.08 4.52
N ILE A 188 19.22 -7.01 5.83
CA ILE A 188 20.31 -7.14 6.81
C ILE A 188 19.84 -7.93 8.03
N SER A 189 20.75 -8.63 8.69
CA SER A 189 20.45 -9.38 9.92
C SER A 189 21.10 -8.70 11.13
N GLY A 190 20.48 -8.84 12.31
CA GLY A 190 21.09 -8.35 13.55
C GLY A 190 22.45 -9.00 13.84
N LYS A 191 22.67 -10.25 13.38
CA LYS A 191 23.98 -10.92 13.46
C LYS A 191 25.02 -10.19 12.61
N THR A 192 24.66 -9.76 11.41
CA THR A 192 25.54 -8.98 10.52
C THR A 192 26.02 -7.70 11.19
N ILE A 193 25.11 -6.99 11.88
CA ILE A 193 25.42 -5.76 12.63
C ILE A 193 26.42 -6.07 13.78
N THR A 194 26.14 -7.09 14.59
CA THR A 194 27.03 -7.47 15.71
C THR A 194 28.41 -7.93 15.22
N THR A 195 28.47 -8.68 14.11
CA THR A 195 29.75 -9.09 13.50
C THR A 195 30.52 -7.88 12.98
N ALA A 196 29.86 -6.95 12.28
CA ALA A 196 30.51 -5.74 11.77
C ALA A 196 31.13 -4.91 12.90
N TYR A 197 30.42 -4.70 14.00
CA TYR A 197 30.98 -4.06 15.19
C TYR A 197 32.25 -4.77 15.69
N SER A 198 32.20 -6.10 15.80
CA SER A 198 33.32 -6.90 16.32
C SER A 198 34.54 -6.86 15.40
N ASP A 199 34.29 -6.84 14.09
CA ASP A 199 35.33 -6.74 13.06
C ASP A 199 35.98 -5.35 13.04
N ASP A 200 35.18 -4.28 13.19
CA ASP A 200 35.65 -2.89 13.20
C ASP A 200 36.55 -2.60 14.42
N HIS A 201 36.37 -3.34 15.51
CA HIS A 201 37.11 -3.21 16.76
C HIS A 201 38.23 -4.26 16.93
N ASN A 202 38.49 -5.06 15.89
CA ASN A 202 39.58 -6.03 15.92
C ASN A 202 40.90 -5.35 15.52
N PRO A 203 41.91 -5.29 16.41
CA PRO A 203 43.17 -4.60 16.13
C PRO A 203 43.98 -5.24 14.99
N ASN A 204 43.64 -6.48 14.58
CA ASN A 204 44.31 -7.21 13.52
C ASN A 204 43.63 -7.03 12.14
N ARG A 205 42.58 -6.22 12.04
CA ARG A 205 41.89 -5.96 10.76
C ARG A 205 42.10 -4.53 10.29
N PRO A 206 42.21 -4.32 8.97
CA PRO A 206 42.18 -2.96 8.42
C PRO A 206 40.84 -2.31 8.74
N HIS A 207 40.88 -1.09 9.29
CA HIS A 207 39.67 -0.36 9.63
C HIS A 207 38.92 0.06 8.35
N PRO A 208 37.59 -0.12 8.32
CA PRO A 208 36.76 0.48 7.27
C PRO A 208 36.80 2.00 7.35
N SER A 209 36.38 2.68 6.28
CA SER A 209 36.25 4.15 6.24
C SER A 209 35.23 4.70 7.25
N LYS A 210 34.31 3.86 7.75
CA LYS A 210 33.32 4.19 8.76
C LYS A 210 33.26 3.06 9.78
N ILE A 211 33.51 3.38 11.04
CA ILE A 211 33.46 2.44 12.16
C ILE A 211 32.06 2.49 12.76
N LEU A 212 31.46 1.33 13.04
CA LEU A 212 30.18 1.27 13.71
C LEU A 212 30.37 1.37 15.23
N GLU A 213 29.79 2.40 15.85
CA GLU A 213 29.78 2.58 17.30
C GLU A 213 28.36 2.39 17.87
N PRO A 214 28.23 1.86 19.09
CA PRO A 214 26.94 1.82 19.78
C PRO A 214 26.55 3.23 20.25
N ALA A 215 25.30 3.60 20.00
CA ALA A 215 24.73 4.86 20.49
C ALA A 215 24.41 4.81 21.99
N LEU A 216 24.18 3.61 22.52
CA LEU A 216 23.94 3.36 23.95
C LEU A 216 24.47 1.98 24.33
N GLU A 217 25.04 1.87 25.53
CA GLU A 217 25.44 0.60 26.14
C GLU A 217 24.75 0.42 27.49
N GLU A 218 24.06 -0.72 27.65
CA GLU A 218 23.46 -1.13 28.94
C GLU A 218 24.05 -2.48 29.37
N GLY A 219 25.10 -2.41 30.17
CA GLY A 219 25.85 -3.59 30.61
C GLY A 219 26.52 -4.29 29.42
N ARG A 220 26.03 -5.48 29.04
CA ARG A 220 26.54 -6.23 27.86
C ARG A 220 25.74 -5.97 26.59
N ARG A 221 24.65 -5.22 26.67
CA ARG A 221 23.78 -4.93 25.53
C ARG A 221 24.26 -3.65 24.86
N LYS A 222 24.32 -3.70 23.52
CA LYS A 222 24.69 -2.58 22.67
C LYS A 222 23.49 -2.21 21.82
N PHE A 223 23.23 -0.91 21.74
CA PHE A 223 22.15 -0.35 20.96
C PHE A 223 22.75 0.54 19.88
N TYR A 224 22.18 0.47 18.69
CA TYR A 224 22.70 1.14 17.52
C TYR A 224 21.63 2.05 16.95
N LYS A 225 22.06 3.21 16.46
CA LYS A 225 21.20 4.11 15.71
C LYS A 225 21.05 3.57 14.28
N VAL A 226 19.83 3.61 13.74
CA VAL A 226 19.55 3.11 12.38
C VAL A 226 20.40 3.83 11.33
N SER A 227 20.53 5.17 11.42
CA SER A 227 21.37 5.96 10.50
C SER A 227 22.81 5.47 10.46
N ASP A 228 23.40 5.15 11.61
CA ASP A 228 24.82 4.82 11.72
C ASP A 228 25.11 3.43 11.16
N VAL A 229 24.17 2.50 11.36
CA VAL A 229 24.22 1.19 10.71
C VAL A 229 24.06 1.36 9.19
N MET A 230 23.08 2.10 8.71
CA MET A 230 22.90 2.31 7.27
C MET A 230 24.13 2.97 6.65
N ASP A 231 24.73 3.95 7.32
CA ASP A 231 25.91 4.64 6.84
C ASP A 231 27.13 3.71 6.75
N ARG A 232 27.32 2.86 7.78
CA ARG A 232 28.38 1.84 7.82
C ARG A 232 28.32 0.87 6.63
N PHE A 233 27.11 0.54 6.17
CA PHE A 233 26.89 -0.38 5.06
C PHE A 233 26.70 0.32 3.71
N GLY A 234 26.84 1.65 3.63
CA GLY A 234 26.62 2.41 2.39
C GLY A 234 25.18 2.33 1.88
N MET A 235 24.23 2.19 2.80
CA MET A 235 22.79 2.03 2.53
C MET A 235 22.00 3.33 2.73
N LEU A 236 22.64 4.42 3.16
CA LEU A 236 21.94 5.70 3.25
C LEU A 236 21.42 6.07 1.86
N PRO A 237 20.14 6.49 1.75
CA PRO A 237 19.66 7.06 0.50
C PRO A 237 20.59 8.22 0.18
N GLY A 238 21.25 8.15 -0.99
CA GLY A 238 22.06 9.26 -1.46
C GLY A 238 21.21 10.51 -1.37
N VAL A 239 21.71 11.55 -0.70
CA VAL A 239 21.13 12.89 -0.81
C VAL A 239 21.38 13.33 -2.25
N THR A 240 20.56 12.85 -3.17
CA THR A 240 20.46 13.45 -4.50
C THR A 240 19.86 14.83 -4.26
N GLU A 241 20.65 15.88 -4.51
CA GLU A 241 20.34 17.30 -4.37
C GLU A 241 19.16 17.80 -5.24
N GLU A 242 18.18 16.96 -5.58
CA GLU A 242 17.04 17.32 -6.44
C GLU A 242 15.77 17.73 -5.68
N SER A 243 15.78 17.77 -4.34
CA SER A 243 14.62 18.24 -3.55
C SER A 243 14.72 19.68 -3.05
N ALA A 244 15.62 20.48 -3.62
CA ALA A 244 15.77 21.90 -3.29
C ALA A 244 15.43 22.85 -4.46
N VAL A 245 14.60 22.45 -5.41
CA VAL A 245 13.89 23.39 -6.31
C VAL A 245 12.56 22.76 -6.74
N SER A 246 11.46 23.14 -6.09
CA SER A 246 10.12 23.40 -6.67
C SER A 246 9.16 23.78 -5.55
#